data_AF-A0A4Q9PEL1-F1
#
_entry.id   AF-A0A4Q9PEL1-F1
#
_cell.length_a   1.000
_cell.length_b   1.000
_cell.length_c   1.000
_cell.angle_alpha   90.00
_cell.angle_beta   90.00
_cell.angle_gamma   90.00
#
_symmetry.space_group_name_H-M   'P 1'
#
loop_
_entity.id
_entity.type
_entity.pdbx_description
1 polymer ?
#
loop_
_entity_poly.entity_id
_entity_poly.type
_entity_poly.pdbx_seq_one_letter_code
_entity_poly.pdbx_strand_id
1 'polypeptide(L)'
;FPEDGVGQEWTTRFVERQSEKLKPYWSHSLDSSRTRAVNPHTHKASFDLLEKTIKGEEGEEEISPDCIYNMDETGIQEGIGLKERVLGPAGQKVQYQQRSGEQENIT
;
A
#
# COMPACT_ATOMS: atom_id res chain seq x y z
N PHE A 1 17.29 13.50 -29.41
CA PHE A 1 16.11 12.89 -30.04
C PHE A 1 15.87 13.59 -31.36
N PRO A 2 15.24 12.95 -32.36
CA PRO A 2 14.90 13.60 -33.63
C PRO A 2 14.05 14.86 -33.37
N GLU A 3 14.23 15.92 -34.16
CA GLU A 3 13.41 17.13 -34.05
C GLU A 3 11.91 16.83 -34.29
N ASP A 4 11.62 15.88 -35.17
CA ASP A 4 10.25 15.44 -35.50
C ASP A 4 9.64 14.50 -34.45
N GLY A 5 10.36 14.18 -33.38
CA GLY A 5 9.93 13.26 -32.33
C GLY A 5 10.14 11.78 -32.67
N VAL A 6 9.46 10.90 -31.93
CA VAL A 6 9.49 9.45 -32.13
C VAL A 6 8.17 8.96 -32.70
N GLY A 7 8.20 7.87 -33.47
CA GLY A 7 6.98 7.26 -34.00
C GLY A 7 6.05 6.77 -32.89
N GLN A 8 4.74 6.67 -33.18
CA GLN A 8 3.70 6.28 -32.21
C GLN A 8 4.01 4.95 -31.50
N GLU A 9 4.61 3.99 -32.22
CA GLU A 9 4.97 2.67 -31.70
C GLU A 9 6.35 2.59 -31.03
N TRP A 10 7.05 3.72 -30.87
CA TRP A 10 8.40 3.73 -30.34
C TRP A 10 8.47 3.13 -28.93
N THR A 11 7.52 3.47 -28.05
CA THR A 11 7.47 2.97 -26.67
C THR A 11 7.25 1.46 -26.63
N THR A 12 6.32 0.93 -27.43
CA THR A 12 6.06 -0.51 -27.55
C THR A 12 7.33 -1.23 -27.98
N ARG A 13 7.95 -0.79 -29.08
CA ARG A 13 9.18 -1.39 -29.63
C ARG A 13 10.36 -1.29 -28.68
N PHE A 14 10.46 -0.20 -27.92
CA PHE A 14 11.51 -0.02 -26.92
C PHE A 14 11.37 -1.05 -25.79
N VAL A 15 10.16 -1.25 -25.27
CA VAL A 15 9.88 -2.24 -24.21
C VAL A 15 10.11 -3.66 -24.72
N GLU A 16 9.65 -4.00 -25.92
CA GLU A 16 9.88 -5.31 -26.54
C GLU A 16 11.37 -5.61 -26.71
N ARG A 17 12.14 -4.65 -27.22
CA ARG A 17 13.60 -4.77 -27.39
C ARG A 17 14.34 -4.94 -26.06
N GLN A 18 13.81 -4.39 -24.98
CA GLN A 18 14.38 -4.50 -23.63
C GLN A 18 13.62 -5.53 -22.77
N SER A 19 12.89 -6.47 -23.36
CA SER A 19 11.99 -7.38 -22.65
C SER A 19 12.66 -8.30 -21.62
N GLU A 20 13.96 -8.54 -21.76
CA GLU A 20 14.80 -9.23 -20.76
C GLU A 20 15.05 -8.40 -19.50
N LYS A 21 14.91 -7.07 -19.57
CA LYS A 21 15.18 -6.13 -18.48
C LYS A 21 13.94 -5.38 -17.98
N LEU A 22 12.99 -5.08 -18.87
CA LEU A 22 11.81 -4.29 -18.60
C LEU A 22 10.56 -5.05 -19.03
N LYS A 23 9.56 -5.12 -18.14
CA LYS A 23 8.24 -5.66 -18.47
C LYS A 23 7.12 -4.78 -17.91
N PRO A 24 5.97 -4.74 -18.58
CA PRO A 24 4.78 -4.09 -18.05
C PRO A 24 4.14 -4.94 -16.95
N TYR A 25 3.78 -4.29 -15.85
CA TYR A 25 3.11 -4.89 -14.69
C TYR A 25 1.89 -4.07 -14.29
N TRP A 26 0.91 -4.71 -13.67
CA TRP A 26 -0.16 -4.00 -12.98
C TRP A 26 0.36 -3.44 -11.66
N SER A 27 0.19 -2.14 -11.46
CA SER A 27 0.50 -1.50 -10.18
C SER A 27 -0.47 -1.98 -9.10
N HIS A 28 0.06 -2.11 -7.89
CA HIS A 28 -0.72 -2.18 -6.67
C HIS A 28 -0.59 -0.83 -5.96
N SER A 29 -1.72 -0.19 -5.70
CA SER A 29 -1.74 1.02 -4.87
C SER A 29 -1.27 0.65 -3.48
N LEU A 30 -0.29 1.39 -2.99
CA LEU A 30 0.15 1.31 -1.61
C LEU A 30 -0.07 2.70 -1.02
N ASP A 31 -0.97 2.78 -0.05
CA ASP A 31 -1.27 4.06 0.59
C ASP A 31 0.00 4.62 1.25
N SER A 32 0.36 5.84 0.87
CA SER A 32 1.57 6.53 1.33
C SER A 32 1.59 6.76 2.85
N SER A 33 0.43 6.85 3.49
CA SER A 33 0.29 6.97 4.95
C SER A 33 0.59 5.63 5.62
N ARG A 34 0.09 4.52 5.03
CA ARG A 34 0.30 3.17 5.57
C ARG A 34 1.76 2.74 5.47
N THR A 35 2.48 3.13 4.41
CA THR A 35 3.91 2.80 4.26
C THR A 35 4.80 3.44 5.31
N ARG A 36 4.47 4.63 5.80
CA ARG A 36 5.27 5.30 6.85
C ARG A 36 5.05 4.71 8.24
N ALA A 37 3.85 4.17 8.49
CA ALA A 37 3.49 3.57 9.78
C ALA A 37 4.06 2.15 9.98
N VAL A 38 4.40 1.43 8.90
CA VAL A 38 4.96 0.07 8.97
C VAL A 38 6.47 0.11 9.21
N ASN A 39 6.87 0.51 10.43
CA ASN A 39 8.26 0.47 10.87
C ASN A 39 8.36 -0.15 12.28
N PRO A 40 9.54 -0.70 12.66
CA PRO A 40 9.69 -1.41 13.93
C PRO A 40 9.37 -0.57 15.17
N HIS A 41 9.64 0.75 15.12
CA HIS A 41 9.37 1.65 16.25
C HIS A 41 7.87 1.85 16.45
N THR A 42 7.14 2.13 15.36
CA THR A 42 5.68 2.32 15.42
C THR A 42 4.96 1.05 15.81
N HIS A 43 5.40 -0.12 15.32
CA HIS A 43 4.84 -1.41 15.75
C HIS A 43 5.05 -1.63 17.23
N LYS A 44 6.28 -1.45 17.73
CA LYS A 44 6.58 -1.62 19.15
C LYS A 44 5.72 -0.70 20.01
N ALA A 45 5.69 0.59 19.70
CA ALA A 45 4.88 1.56 20.46
C ALA A 45 3.38 1.22 20.45
N SER A 46 2.86 0.70 19.34
CA SER A 46 1.46 0.26 19.25
C SER A 46 1.17 -0.94 20.17
N PHE A 47 2.02 -1.96 20.14
CA PHE A 47 1.85 -3.15 21.00
C PHE A 47 2.06 -2.83 22.49
N ASP A 48 3.05 -2.00 22.81
CA ASP A 48 3.30 -1.56 24.19
C ASP A 48 2.08 -0.79 24.74
N LEU A 49 1.47 0.08 23.93
CA LEU A 49 0.26 0.81 24.30
C LEU A 49 -0.95 -0.12 24.45
N LEU A 50 -1.15 -1.06 23.51
CA LEU A 50 -2.23 -2.04 23.58
C LEU A 50 -2.14 -2.89 24.85
N GLU A 51 -0.95 -3.40 25.17
CA GLU A 51 -0.71 -4.19 26.39
C GLU A 51 -1.03 -3.39 27.65
N LYS A 52 -0.60 -2.12 27.71
CA LYS A 52 -0.91 -1.24 28.83
C LYS A 52 -2.42 -1.01 28.99
N THR A 53 -3.13 -0.77 27.89
CA THR A 53 -4.59 -0.57 27.91
C THR A 53 -5.34 -1.82 28.36
N ILE A 54 -4.90 -3.01 27.95
CA ILE A 54 -5.52 -4.28 28.36
C ILE A 54 -5.31 -4.50 29.87
N LYS A 55 -4.08 -4.30 30.36
CA LYS A 55 -3.74 -4.53 31.77
C LYS A 55 -4.30 -3.47 32.73
N GLY A 56 -4.61 -2.27 32.23
CA GLY A 56 -4.99 -1.11 33.03
C GLY A 56 -3.79 -0.43 33.69
N GLU A 57 -3.99 0.82 34.15
CA GLU A 57 -3.03 1.53 35.00
C GLU A 57 -3.21 1.21 36.49
N GLU A 58 -2.38 1.81 37.35
CA GLU A 58 -2.44 1.60 38.80
C GLU A 58 -3.81 2.03 39.35
N GLY A 59 -4.61 1.05 39.78
CA GLY A 59 -5.97 1.26 40.30
C GLY A 59 -7.09 0.97 39.29
N GLU A 60 -6.76 0.56 38.07
CA GLU A 60 -7.73 0.08 37.07
C GLU A 60 -7.77 -1.45 37.03
N GLU A 61 -8.92 -2.02 36.68
CA GLU A 61 -9.06 -3.47 36.48
C GLU A 61 -8.65 -3.86 35.06
N GLU A 62 -7.97 -5.00 34.94
CA GLU A 62 -7.61 -5.59 33.65
C GLU A 62 -8.87 -5.92 32.83
N ILE A 63 -8.84 -5.61 31.53
CA ILE A 63 -9.93 -5.93 30.62
C ILE A 63 -10.03 -7.45 30.51
N SER A 64 -11.17 -8.01 30.93
CA SER A 64 -11.45 -9.44 30.79
C SER A 64 -11.28 -9.89 29.33
N PRO A 65 -10.64 -11.05 29.06
CA PRO A 65 -10.55 -11.61 27.72
C PRO A 65 -11.90 -11.75 27.00
N ASP A 66 -12.98 -11.97 27.75
CA ASP A 66 -14.35 -12.10 27.21
C ASP A 66 -14.93 -10.75 26.74
N CYS A 67 -14.31 -9.63 27.14
CA CYS A 67 -14.69 -8.27 26.76
C CYS A 67 -13.81 -7.70 25.65
N ILE A 68 -12.92 -8.50 25.05
CA ILE A 68 -12.11 -8.09 23.91
C ILE A 68 -12.85 -8.44 22.62
N TYR A 69 -13.54 -7.45 22.07
CA TYR A 69 -14.27 -7.60 20.81
C TYR A 69 -13.39 -7.16 19.64
N ASN A 70 -13.22 -8.02 18.64
CA ASN A 70 -12.67 -7.61 17.36
C ASN A 70 -13.76 -6.89 16.57
N MET A 71 -13.67 -5.56 16.51
CA MET A 71 -14.45 -4.75 15.59
C MET A 71 -13.47 -4.20 14.55
N ASP A 72 -13.45 -4.80 13.36
CA ASP A 72 -12.80 -4.15 12.23
C ASP A 72 -13.80 -3.24 11.53
N GLU A 73 -13.30 -2.08 11.11
CA GLU A 73 -14.04 -1.18 10.27
C GLU A 73 -13.98 -1.71 8.84
N THR A 74 -15.11 -2.16 8.31
CA THR A 74 -15.22 -2.50 6.89
C THR A 74 -15.43 -1.23 6.10
N GLY A 75 -14.33 -0.59 5.67
CA GLY A 75 -14.40 0.56 4.78
C GLY A 75 -14.97 0.16 3.41
N ILE A 76 -16.11 0.76 3.03
CA ILE A 76 -16.66 0.61 1.69
C ILE A 76 -16.05 1.71 0.81
N GLN A 77 -15.17 1.31 -0.09
CA GLN A 77 -14.51 2.23 -1.00
C GLN A 77 -15.41 2.49 -2.22
N GLU A 78 -16.00 3.68 -2.33
CA GLU A 78 -16.85 4.06 -3.48
C GLU A 78 -16.04 4.29 -4.77
N GLY A 79 -14.72 4.50 -4.64
CA GLY A 79 -13.80 4.75 -5.75
C GLY A 79 -13.33 3.49 -6.48
N ILE A 80 -13.16 3.60 -7.80
CA ILE A 80 -12.56 2.55 -8.64
C ILE A 80 -11.11 2.30 -8.18
N GLY A 81 -10.76 1.06 -7.85
CA GLY A 81 -9.38 0.64 -7.63
C GLY A 81 -8.56 0.76 -8.92
N LEU A 82 -8.04 1.96 -9.20
CA LEU A 82 -7.29 2.23 -10.41
C LEU A 82 -5.94 1.50 -10.35
N LYS A 83 -5.83 0.43 -11.13
CA LYS A 83 -4.56 -0.22 -11.46
C LYS A 83 -4.09 0.35 -12.79
N GLU A 84 -2.90 0.91 -12.82
CA GLU A 84 -2.25 1.31 -14.07
C GLU A 84 -1.16 0.32 -14.47
N ARG A 85 -0.82 0.31 -15.76
CA ARG A 85 0.37 -0.39 -16.24
C ARG A 85 1.62 0.43 -15.97
N VAL A 86 2.56 -0.17 -15.24
CA VAL A 86 3.88 0.41 -14.94
C VAL A 86 4.98 -0.47 -15.53
N LEU A 87 6.12 0.13 -15.87
CA LEU A 87 7.29 -0.63 -16.32
C LEU A 87 8.19 -0.94 -15.11
N GLY A 88 8.50 -2.21 -14.93
CA GLY A 88 9.38 -2.69 -13.85
C GLY A 88 10.44 -3.66 -14.34
N PRO A 89 11.42 -4.01 -13.49
CA PRO A 89 12.43 -5.01 -13.79
C PRO A 89 11.79 -6.35 -14.17
N ALA A 90 12.30 -6.98 -15.24
CA ALA A 90 11.81 -8.29 -15.65
C ALA A 90 11.98 -9.32 -14.53
N GLY A 91 10.92 -10.10 -14.28
CA GLY A 91 10.91 -11.15 -13.25
C GLY A 91 10.35 -10.72 -11.89
N GLN A 92 10.08 -9.43 -11.66
CA GLN A 92 9.36 -9.01 -10.45
C GLN A 92 7.87 -9.33 -10.54
N LYS A 93 7.22 -9.63 -9.41
CA LYS A 93 5.81 -10.03 -9.35
C LYS A 93 4.86 -8.88 -9.03
N VAL A 94 5.33 -7.90 -8.27
CA VAL A 94 4.50 -6.79 -7.77
C VAL A 94 5.30 -5.50 -7.91
N GLN A 95 4.67 -4.48 -8.50
CA GLN A 95 5.18 -3.11 -8.50
C GLN A 95 4.26 -2.27 -7.62
N TYR A 96 4.79 -1.80 -6.51
CA TYR A 96 4.06 -0.86 -5.66
C TYR A 96 4.26 0.55 -6.19
N GLN A 97 3.16 1.26 -6.35
CA GLN A 97 3.20 2.67 -6.66
C GLN A 97 2.62 3.42 -5.47
N GLN A 98 3.46 4.25 -4.83
CA GLN A 98 2.95 5.21 -3.87
C GLN A 98 2.11 6.22 -4.63
N ARG A 99 0.86 6.37 -4.19
CA ARG A 99 -0.04 7.41 -4.65
C ARG A 99 -0.60 8.09 -3.41
N SER A 100 -0.82 9.40 -3.52
CA SER A 100 -1.73 10.09 -2.61
C SER A 100 -3.13 9.60 -2.98
N GLY A 101 -3.68 8.70 -2.19
CA GLY A 101 -5.08 8.29 -2.34
C GLY A 101 -5.92 9.24 -1.50
N GLU A 102 -6.76 10.05 -2.12
CA GLU A 102 -7.99 10.50 -1.46
C GLU A 102 -8.92 9.27 -1.43
N GLN A 103 -8.70 8.41 -0.44
CA GLN A 103 -9.60 7.32 -0.11
C GLN A 103 -10.57 7.84 0.95
N GLU A 104 -11.54 8.64 0.50
CA GLU A 104 -12.76 8.87 1.27
C GLU A 104 -13.44 7.49 1.41
N ASN A 105 -13.22 6.85 2.55
CA ASN A 105 -13.88 5.61 2.91
C ASN A 105 -15.10 5.97 3.73
N ILE A 106 -16.25 5.41 3.38
CA ILE A 106 -17.48 5.57 4.16
C ILE A 106 -17.56 4.38 5.11
N THR A 107 -17.86 4.68 6.38
CA THR A 107 -18.00 3.75 7.48
C THR A 107 -19.46 3.44 7.79
#